data_AF-A0A8E2DYT4-F1
#
_entry.id   AF-A0A8E2DYT4-F1
#
_cell.length_a   1.000
_cell.length_b   1.000
_cell.length_c   1.000
_cell.angle_alpha   90.00
_cell.angle_beta   90.00
_cell.angle_gamma   90.00
#
_symmetry.space_group_name_H-M   'P 1'
#
loop_
_entity.id
_entity.type
_entity.pdbx_description
1 polymer ?
#
loop_
_entity_poly.entity_id
_entity_poly.type
_entity_poly.pdbx_seq_one_letter_code
_entity_poly.pdbx_strand_id
1 'polypeptide(L)' 'KRVLGEEHPSTLTSMANLALTFKGQGRNEEAVKLMSESVRLTTLILGADHPFTLSLIGELDSWKLENLDIN' A
#
# COMPACT_ATOMS: atom_id res chain seq x y z
N LYS A 1 19.70 9.77 16.33
CA LYS A 1 18.65 8.79 15.97
C LYS A 1 17.68 9.48 15.03
N ARG A 2 17.92 9.50 13.71
CA ARG A 2 16.96 10.08 12.75
C ARG A 2 15.81 9.07 12.64
N VAL A 3 14.67 9.44 13.20
CA VAL A 3 13.40 8.79 12.88
C VAL A 3 13.20 9.05 11.39
N LEU A 4 13.24 7.99 10.59
CA LEU A 4 12.89 8.10 9.17
C LEU A 4 11.42 8.50 9.15
N GLY A 5 11.12 9.69 8.61
CA GLY A 5 9.74 10.16 8.52
C GLY A 5 8.88 9.24 7.66
N GLU A 6 7.57 9.48 7.67
CA GLU A 6 6.60 8.78 6.80
C GLU A 6 6.95 8.91 5.31
N GLU A 7 7.75 9.91 4.96
CA GLU A 7 8.21 10.17 3.60
C GLU A 7 9.45 9.37 3.17
N HIS A 8 10.05 8.59 4.08
CA HIS A 8 11.23 7.81 3.72
C HIS A 8 10.83 6.56 2.93
N PRO A 9 11.50 6.23 1.80
CA PRO A 9 11.17 5.06 0.98
C PRO A 9 11.08 3.74 1.76
N SER A 10 11.95 3.54 2.77
CA SER A 10 11.90 2.35 3.62
C SER A 10 10.65 2.27 4.51
N THR A 11 10.09 3.42 4.90
CA THR A 11 8.83 3.49 5.66
C THR A 11 7.67 3.10 4.76
N LEU A 12 7.65 3.57 3.51
CA LEU A 12 6.64 3.19 2.51
C LEU A 12 6.64 1.69 2.21
N THR A 13 7.83 1.09 2.03
CA THR A 13 7.97 -0.37 1.88
C THR A 13 7.46 -1.11 3.12
N SER A 14 7.72 -0.59 4.31
CA SER A 14 7.24 -1.20 5.55
C SER A 14 5.71 -1.13 5.68
N MET A 15 5.08 -0.04 5.24
CA MET A 15 3.62 0.11 5.22
C MET A 15 2.97 -0.87 4.23
N ALA A 16 3.53 -1.03 3.03
CA ALA A 16 3.05 -2.00 2.04
C ALA A 16 3.15 -3.45 2.57
N ASN A 17 4.27 -3.80 3.22
CA ASN A 17 4.45 -5.12 3.84
C ASN A 17 3.46 -5.38 4.98
N LEU A 18 3.13 -4.35 5.77
CA LEU A 18 2.12 -4.45 6.81
C LEU A 18 0.71 -4.66 6.22
N ALA A 19 0.39 -4.00 5.11
CA ALA A 19 -0.87 -4.21 4.40
C ALA A 19 -0.99 -5.65 3.89
N LEU A 20 0.07 -6.19 3.29
CA LEU A 20 0.15 -7.60 2.87
C LEU A 20 -0.05 -8.56 4.05
N THR A 21 0.53 -8.24 5.20
CA THR A 21 0.37 -9.03 6.42
C THR A 21 -1.08 -9.03 6.91
N PHE A 22 -1.76 -7.88 6.88
CA PHE A 22 -3.19 -7.80 7.22
C PHE A 22 -4.06 -8.59 6.25
N LYS A 23 -3.75 -8.57 4.95
CA LYS A 23 -4.44 -9.41 3.96
C LYS A 23 -4.29 -10.90 4.29
N GLY A 24 -3.08 -11.36 4.63
CA GLY A 24 -2.84 -12.73 5.05
C GLY A 24 -3.57 -13.14 6.34
N GLN A 25 -3.92 -12.16 7.19
CA GLN A 25 -4.72 -12.38 8.41
C GLN A 25 -6.25 -12.35 8.16
N GLY A 26 -6.69 -12.18 6.91
CA GLY A 26 -8.10 -12.02 6.56
C GLY A 26 -8.67 -10.64 6.89
N ARG A 27 -7.83 -9.68 7.28
CA ARG A 27 -8.22 -8.29 7.61
C ARG A 27 -8.20 -7.43 6.35
N ASN A 28 -9.03 -7.82 5.37
CA ASN A 28 -8.98 -7.26 4.01
C ASN A 28 -9.28 -5.76 3.98
N GLU A 29 -10.26 -5.27 4.74
CA GLU A 29 -10.58 -3.84 4.80
C GLU A 29 -9.40 -2.99 5.30
N GLU A 30 -8.73 -3.44 6.36
CA GLU A 30 -7.57 -2.75 6.92
C GLU A 30 -6.36 -2.82 5.99
N ALA A 31 -6.17 -3.95 5.31
CA ALA A 31 -5.14 -4.12 4.30
C ALA A 31 -5.33 -3.14 3.13
N VAL A 32 -6.55 -3.05 2.58
CA VAL A 32 -6.88 -2.12 1.48
C VAL A 32 -6.71 -0.67 1.90
N LYS A 33 -7.14 -0.31 3.12
CA LYS A 33 -6.99 1.04 3.66
C LYS A 33 -5.51 1.42 3.79
N LEU A 34 -4.68 0.53 4.36
CA LEU A 34 -3.25 0.79 4.55
C LEU A 34 -2.48 0.82 3.23
N MET A 35 -2.83 -0.06 2.28
CA MET A 35 -2.26 -0.07 0.94
C MET A 35 -2.62 1.22 0.17
N SER A 36 -3.87 1.70 0.29
CA SER A 36 -4.31 2.96 -0.31
C SER A 36 -3.50 4.16 0.20
N GLU A 37 -3.23 4.21 1.50
CA GLU A 37 -2.40 5.28 2.08
C GLU A 37 -0.95 5.18 1.61
N SER A 38 -0.42 3.96 1.49
CA SER A 38 0.93 3.72 0.95
C SER A 38 1.07 4.23 -0.48
N VAL A 39 0.09 3.94 -1.34
CA VAL A 39 0.01 4.46 -2.73
C VAL A 39 -0.06 5.98 -2.76
N ARG A 40 -0.86 6.60 -1.89
CA ARG A 40 -1.00 8.06 -1.81
C ARG A 40 0.34 8.73 -1.50
N LEU A 41 1.06 8.20 -0.50
CA LEU A 41 2.36 8.72 -0.08
C LEU A 41 3.43 8.48 -1.15
N THR A 42 3.51 7.28 -1.75
CA THR A 42 4.48 7.01 -2.82
C THR A 42 4.24 7.86 -4.05
N THR A 43 2.97 8.13 -4.40
CA THR A 43 2.61 9.05 -5.49
C THR A 43 3.09 10.47 -5.20
N LEU A 44 2.98 10.93 -3.95
CA LEU A 44 3.43 12.27 -3.54
C LEU A 44 4.96 12.41 -3.55
N ILE A 45 5.68 11.36 -3.13
CA ILE A 45 7.14 11.41 -2.91
C ILE A 45 7.93 11.03 -4.16
N LEU A 46 7.51 9.97 -4.86
CA LEU A 46 8.21 9.38 -6.00
C LEU A 46 7.54 9.70 -7.34
N GLY A 47 6.28 10.14 -7.32
CA GLY A 47 5.46 10.35 -8.51
C GLY A 47 4.61 9.14 -8.88
N ALA A 48 3.56 9.38 -9.66
CA ALA A 48 2.64 8.34 -10.15
C ALA A 48 3.31 7.37 -11.13
N ASP A 49 4.27 7.86 -11.92
CA ASP A 49 4.97 7.07 -12.95
C ASP A 49 6.12 6.21 -12.39
N HIS A 50 6.38 6.29 -11.08
CA HIS A 50 7.46 5.53 -10.47
C HIS A 50 7.11 4.02 -10.43
N PRO A 51 8.02 3.11 -10.82
CA PRO A 51 7.75 1.66 -10.87
C PRO A 51 7.19 1.09 -9.56
N PHE A 52 7.68 1.59 -8.41
CA PHE A 52 7.18 1.19 -7.10
C PHE A 52 5.72 1.61 -6.87
N THR A 53 5.34 2.82 -7.30
CA THR A 53 3.97 3.33 -7.19
C THR A 53 3.02 2.51 -8.06
N LEU A 54 3.41 2.22 -9.30
CA LEU A 54 2.62 1.40 -10.23
C LEU A 54 2.38 -0.02 -9.69
N SER A 55 3.41 -0.63 -9.07
CA SER A 55 3.27 -1.94 -8.44
C SER A 55 2.22 -1.94 -7.32
N LEU A 56 2.27 -0.93 -6.44
CA LEU A 56 1.32 -0.82 -5.33
C LEU A 56 -0.11 -0.55 -5.81
N ILE A 57 -0.28 0.27 -6.86
CA ILE A 57 -1.59 0.51 -7.49
C ILE A 57 -2.16 -0.79 -8.05
N GLY A 58 -1.36 -1.57 -8.78
CA GLY A 58 -1.80 -2.85 -9.35
C GLY A 58 -2.21 -3.87 -8.27
N GLU A 59 -1.48 -3.93 -7.16
CA GLU A 59 -1.87 -4.76 -6.01
C GLU A 59 -3.17 -4.26 -5.36
N LEU A 60 -3.29 -2.96 -5.13
CA LEU A 60 -4.50 -2.36 -4.55
C LEU A 60 -5.74 -2.62 -5.40
N ASP A 61 -5.64 -2.48 -6.72
CA ASP A 61 -6.74 -2.71 -7.64
C ASP A 61 -7.15 -4.19 -7.64
N SER A 62 -6.18 -5.10 -7.64
CA SER A 62 -6.43 -6.54 -7.50
C SER A 62 -7.20 -6.85 -6.20
N TRP A 63 -6.79 -6.24 -5.09
CA TRP A 63 -7.45 -6.47 -3.79
C TRP A 63 -8.84 -5.86 -3.73
N LYS A 64 -9.07 -4.71 -4.38
CA LYS A 64 -10.40 -4.11 -4.47
C LYS A 64 -11.35 -4.99 -5.28
N LEU A 65 -10.90 -5.54 -6.40
CA LEU A 65 -11.68 -6.47 -7.22
C LEU A 65 -12.05 -7.73 -6.45
N GLU A 66 -11.08 -8.34 -5.75
CA GLU A 66 -11.34 -9.51 -4.89
C GLU A 66 -12.36 -9.24 -3.78
N ASN A 67 -12.43 -8.02 -3.24
CA ASN A 67 -13.43 -7.65 -2.22
C ASN A 67 -14.80 -7.28 -2.83
N LEU A 68 -14.86 -6.94 -4.12
CA LEU A 68 -16.09 -6.63 -4.85
C LEU A 68 -16.84 -7.90 -5.30
N ASP A 69 -16.12 -9.01 -5.54
CA ASP A 69 -16.70 -10.29 -5.96
C ASP A 69 -17.41 -11.08 -4.84
N ILE A 70 -17.40 -10.58 -3.59
CA ILE A 70 -17.97 -11.26 -2.41
C ILE A 70 -19.32 -10.67 -1.95
N ASN A 71 -19.97 -9.80 -2.74
CA ASN A 71 -21.29 -9.22 -2.43
C ASN A 71 -22.40 -9.71 -3.37
#